data_AF-A0A6L9QLW0-F1
#
_entry.id   AF-A0A6L9QLW0-F1
#
_cell.length_a   1.000
_cell.length_b   1.000
_cell.length_c   1.000
_cell.angle_alpha   90.00
_cell.angle_beta   90.00
_cell.angle_gamma   90.00
#
_symmetry.space_group_name_H-M   'P 1'
#
loop_
_entity.id
_entity.type
_entity.pdbx_description
1 polymer ?
#
loop_
_entity_poly.entity_id
_entity_poly.type
_entity_poly.pdbx_seq_one_letter_code
_entity_poly.pdbx_strand_id
1 'polypeptide(L)'
;MLVREAMTSPVVTVPPSATIRQAIRVLHEHAITALPVVDGAGRLVGIVSEMDLLRGVFERDPRAFARPVATTEAPAPHLVEEVMTRDVETARPTTDVATLADTMMRTRIKSVPVVADSGLAGIVSRRDLIAILARGDARIRDDVLAAIDEYAPDGRRWDVSVSDGAVELSGGGADEPARRIADILARTVPGVTRVSIRETTTQGHA
;
A
#
# COMPACT_ATOMS: atom_id res chain seq x y z
N MET A 1 11.17 -0.69 4.73
CA MET A 1 10.45 -0.06 3.60
C MET A 1 9.44 0.95 4.13
N LEU A 2 9.35 2.10 3.47
CA LEU A 2 8.48 3.22 3.81
C LEU A 2 7.23 3.25 2.95
N VAL A 3 6.16 3.89 3.43
CA VAL A 3 4.86 3.95 2.76
C VAL A 3 4.93 4.48 1.33
N ARG A 4 5.82 5.44 1.04
CA ARG A 4 5.99 5.96 -0.32
C ARG A 4 6.44 4.91 -1.35
N GLU A 5 7.10 3.84 -0.91
CA GLU A 5 7.55 2.73 -1.77
C GLU A 5 6.42 1.71 -2.02
N ALA A 6 5.33 1.81 -1.24
CA ALA A 6 4.19 0.89 -1.26
C ALA A 6 2.88 1.52 -1.76
N MET A 7 2.78 2.86 -1.74
CA MET A 7 1.55 3.56 -2.07
C MET A 7 1.27 3.58 -3.58
N THR A 8 -0.01 3.57 -3.92
CA THR A 8 -0.45 3.91 -5.27
C THR A 8 -0.49 5.43 -5.42
N SER A 9 0.22 5.94 -6.44
CA SER A 9 0.26 7.35 -6.82
C SER A 9 0.38 7.47 -8.36
N PRO A 10 -0.34 8.39 -9.02
CA PRO A 10 -1.31 9.33 -8.45
C PRO A 10 -2.56 8.62 -7.92
N VAL A 11 -3.17 9.17 -6.87
CA VAL A 11 -4.39 8.61 -6.27
C VAL A 11 -5.64 9.07 -7.00
N VAL A 12 -6.56 8.13 -7.23
CA VAL A 12 -7.90 8.41 -7.76
C VAL A 12 -8.78 8.95 -6.64
N THR A 13 -9.45 10.08 -6.87
CA THR A 13 -10.26 10.77 -5.86
C THR A 13 -11.64 11.14 -6.41
N VAL A 14 -12.58 11.49 -5.52
CA VAL A 14 -13.89 12.05 -5.88
C VAL A 14 -14.21 13.31 -5.06
N PRO A 15 -15.02 14.24 -5.58
CA PRO A 15 -15.53 15.35 -4.78
C PRO A 15 -16.66 14.91 -3.84
N PRO A 16 -16.92 15.65 -2.74
CA PRO A 16 -18.02 15.35 -1.82
C PRO A 16 -19.40 15.37 -2.49
N SER A 17 -19.56 16.21 -3.51
CA SER A 17 -20.77 16.37 -4.31
C SER A 17 -20.96 15.30 -5.40
N ALA A 18 -20.02 14.36 -5.55
CA ALA A 18 -20.21 13.23 -6.46
C ALA A 18 -21.38 12.37 -6.00
N THR A 19 -22.14 11.84 -6.96
CA THR A 19 -23.18 10.85 -6.66
C THR A 19 -22.56 9.52 -6.27
N ILE A 20 -23.27 8.74 -5.45
CA ILE A 20 -22.88 7.38 -5.09
C ILE A 20 -22.65 6.51 -6.34
N ARG A 21 -23.50 6.64 -7.36
CA ARG A 21 -23.35 5.90 -8.63
C ARG A 21 -22.05 6.25 -9.36
N GLN A 22 -21.66 7.53 -9.37
CA GLN A 22 -20.38 7.95 -9.95
C GLN A 22 -19.21 7.34 -9.18
N ALA A 23 -19.25 7.39 -7.84
CA ALA A 23 -18.19 6.80 -7.01
C ALA A 23 -18.07 5.28 -7.20
N ILE A 24 -19.18 4.55 -7.26
CA ILE A 24 -19.20 3.10 -7.54
C ILE A 24 -18.54 2.79 -8.88
N ARG A 25 -18.87 3.57 -9.92
CA ARG A 25 -18.28 3.40 -11.25
C ARG A 25 -16.77 3.62 -11.22
N VAL A 26 -16.29 4.66 -10.53
CA VAL A 26 -14.86 4.90 -10.36
C VAL A 26 -14.18 3.73 -9.63
N LEU A 27 -14.76 3.23 -8.53
CA LEU A 27 -14.22 2.05 -7.84
C LEU A 27 -14.09 0.85 -8.79
N HIS A 28 -15.13 0.59 -9.59
CA HIS A 28 -15.18 -0.54 -10.51
C HIS A 28 -14.16 -0.41 -11.66
N GLU A 29 -14.13 0.74 -12.33
CA GLU A 29 -13.24 1.00 -13.48
C GLU A 29 -11.76 0.92 -13.09
N HIS A 30 -11.41 1.40 -11.89
CA HIS A 30 -10.03 1.38 -11.39
C HIS A 30 -9.70 0.12 -10.57
N ALA A 31 -10.64 -0.80 -10.37
CA ALA A 31 -10.48 -2.01 -9.55
C ALA A 31 -9.95 -1.73 -8.13
N ILE A 32 -10.44 -0.66 -7.49
CA ILE A 32 -10.11 -0.23 -6.13
C ILE A 32 -11.35 -0.30 -5.24
N THR A 33 -11.14 -0.30 -3.91
CA THR A 33 -12.22 -0.53 -2.93
C THR A 33 -12.51 0.68 -2.03
N ALA A 34 -11.74 1.76 -2.16
CA ALA A 34 -11.96 3.01 -1.46
C ALA A 34 -11.44 4.19 -2.25
N LEU A 35 -12.05 5.36 -2.03
CA LEU A 35 -11.71 6.63 -2.65
C LEU A 35 -11.52 7.70 -1.58
N PRO A 36 -10.37 8.38 -1.54
CA PRO A 36 -10.27 9.65 -0.84
C PRO A 36 -11.23 10.67 -1.47
N VAL A 37 -11.90 11.41 -0.59
CA VAL A 37 -12.80 12.50 -0.96
C VAL A 37 -12.05 13.81 -0.79
N VAL A 38 -12.00 14.63 -1.84
CA VAL A 38 -11.25 15.89 -1.84
C VAL A 38 -12.15 17.08 -2.15
N ASP A 39 -11.86 18.24 -1.54
CA ASP A 39 -12.56 19.48 -1.86
C ASP A 39 -12.08 20.11 -3.18
N GLY A 40 -12.66 21.26 -3.56
CA GLY A 40 -12.28 21.98 -4.79
C GLY A 40 -10.83 22.50 -4.82
N ALA A 41 -10.13 22.50 -3.67
CA ALA A 41 -8.71 22.84 -3.57
C ALA A 41 -7.81 21.58 -3.54
N GLY A 42 -8.39 20.38 -3.69
CA GLY A 42 -7.66 19.10 -3.65
C GLY A 42 -7.31 18.63 -2.24
N ARG A 43 -7.88 19.24 -1.19
CA ARG A 43 -7.61 18.84 0.20
C ARG A 43 -8.47 17.64 0.58
N LEU A 44 -7.89 16.68 1.28
CA LEU A 44 -8.60 15.53 1.82
C LEU A 44 -9.66 15.98 2.84
N VAL A 45 -10.92 15.67 2.58
CA VAL A 45 -12.07 15.99 3.46
C VAL A 45 -12.83 14.76 3.93
N GLY A 46 -12.51 13.58 3.39
CA GLY A 46 -13.10 12.33 3.79
C GLY A 46 -12.55 11.13 3.04
N ILE A 47 -13.07 9.95 3.35
CA ILE A 47 -12.86 8.72 2.59
C ILE A 47 -14.19 7.98 2.46
N VAL A 48 -14.40 7.33 1.32
CA VAL A 48 -15.57 6.47 1.10
C VAL A 48 -15.10 5.10 0.58
N SER A 49 -15.65 4.03 1.14
CA SER A 49 -15.35 2.65 0.73
C SER A 49 -16.52 2.03 -0.04
N GLU A 50 -16.26 0.90 -0.68
CA GLU A 50 -17.29 0.05 -1.28
C GLU A 50 -18.45 -0.23 -0.31
N MET A 51 -18.16 -0.46 0.98
CA MET A 51 -19.20 -0.78 1.98
C MET A 51 -20.10 0.42 2.28
N ASP A 52 -19.54 1.62 2.27
CA ASP A 52 -20.30 2.86 2.50
C ASP A 52 -21.25 3.13 1.33
N LEU A 53 -20.77 2.90 0.09
CA LEU A 53 -21.54 3.12 -1.13
C LEU A 53 -22.64 2.09 -1.37
N LEU A 54 -22.55 0.90 -0.77
CA LEU A 54 -23.58 -0.15 -0.89
C LEU A 54 -24.78 0.07 0.04
N ARG A 55 -24.70 1.01 0.99
CA ARG A 55 -25.75 1.26 1.97
C ARG A 55 -27.03 1.75 1.28
N GLY A 56 -28.10 0.95 1.39
CA GLY A 56 -29.42 1.31 0.86
C GLY A 56 -29.56 1.19 -0.66
N VAL A 57 -28.58 0.60 -1.36
CA VAL A 57 -28.62 0.46 -2.83
C VAL A 57 -29.45 -0.75 -3.28
N PHE A 58 -29.38 -1.86 -2.54
CA PHE A 58 -30.12 -3.07 -2.89
C PHE A 58 -31.44 -3.15 -2.12
N GLU A 59 -32.53 -3.24 -2.87
CA GLU A 59 -33.82 -3.64 -2.33
C GLU A 59 -33.83 -5.14 -2.03
N ARG A 60 -34.59 -5.53 -1.01
CA ARG A 60 -34.78 -6.94 -0.68
C ARG A 60 -35.66 -7.59 -1.74
N ASP A 61 -35.17 -8.65 -2.38
CA ASP A 61 -35.98 -9.42 -3.33
C ASP A 61 -37.19 -10.03 -2.59
N PRO A 62 -38.44 -9.73 -2.99
CA PRO A 62 -39.63 -10.25 -2.33
C PRO A 62 -39.74 -11.78 -2.40
N ARG A 63 -39.07 -12.44 -3.35
CA ARG A 63 -39.02 -13.91 -3.45
C ARG A 63 -38.13 -14.55 -2.38
N ALA A 64 -37.21 -13.79 -1.78
CA ALA A 64 -36.34 -14.29 -0.72
C ALA A 64 -37.03 -14.29 0.67
N PHE A 65 -38.22 -13.70 0.81
CA PHE A 65 -38.90 -13.56 2.09
C PHE A 65 -40.39 -13.94 2.00
N ALA A 66 -40.84 -14.88 2.84
CA ALA A 66 -42.22 -15.36 2.85
C ALA A 66 -43.25 -14.31 3.34
N ARG A 67 -42.80 -13.20 3.95
CA ARG A 67 -43.63 -12.05 4.30
C ARG A 67 -42.97 -10.76 3.80
N PRO A 68 -43.75 -9.77 3.35
CA PRO A 68 -43.24 -8.44 3.04
C PRO A 68 -42.50 -7.88 4.25
N VAL A 69 -41.23 -7.54 4.08
CA VAL A 69 -40.49 -6.80 5.11
C VAL A 69 -40.76 -5.33 4.89
N ALA A 70 -41.18 -4.62 5.95
CA ALA A 70 -41.32 -3.17 5.89
C ALA A 70 -39.99 -2.55 5.43
N THR A 71 -40.03 -1.85 4.30
CA THR A 71 -38.92 -1.03 3.84
C THR A 71 -38.75 0.13 4.82
N THR A 72 -37.53 0.35 5.30
CA THR A 72 -37.22 1.54 6.09
C THR A 72 -37.48 2.79 5.25
N GLU A 73 -38.28 3.73 5.77
CA GLU A 73 -38.80 4.91 5.05
C GLU A 73 -37.75 5.97 4.68
N ALA A 74 -36.54 5.91 5.23
CA ALA A 74 -35.50 6.89 4.94
C ALA A 74 -35.03 6.76 3.48
N PRO A 75 -35.03 7.85 2.68
CA PRO A 75 -34.52 7.81 1.32
C PRO A 75 -33.06 7.38 1.33
N ALA A 76 -32.68 6.54 0.37
CA ALA A 76 -31.28 6.14 0.21
C ALA A 76 -30.41 7.39 0.00
N PRO A 77 -29.18 7.40 0.53
CA PRO A 77 -28.25 8.49 0.26
C PRO A 77 -27.95 8.58 -1.25
N HIS A 78 -27.71 9.79 -1.74
CA HIS A 78 -27.47 10.07 -3.16
C HIS A 78 -26.04 10.54 -3.43
N LEU A 79 -25.43 11.24 -2.47
CA LEU A 79 -24.13 11.89 -2.56
C LEU A 79 -23.09 11.20 -1.67
N VAL A 80 -21.82 11.34 -2.06
CA VAL A 80 -20.68 10.79 -1.32
C VAL A 80 -20.59 11.41 0.08
N GLU A 81 -20.80 12.71 0.23
CA GLU A 81 -20.69 13.39 1.52
C GLU A 81 -21.68 12.92 2.60
N GLU A 82 -22.78 12.28 2.19
CA GLU A 82 -23.81 11.73 3.08
C GLU A 82 -23.35 10.42 3.74
N VAL A 83 -22.39 9.72 3.12
CA VAL A 83 -21.90 8.41 3.58
C VAL A 83 -20.41 8.37 3.90
N MET A 84 -19.63 9.38 3.46
CA MET A 84 -18.19 9.39 3.70
C MET A 84 -17.82 9.49 5.18
N THR A 85 -16.71 8.85 5.53
CA THR A 85 -16.07 9.04 6.83
C THR A 85 -15.23 10.32 6.79
N ARG A 86 -15.48 11.25 7.71
CA ARG A 86 -14.77 12.55 7.81
C ARG A 86 -13.51 12.49 8.68
N ASP A 87 -13.53 11.65 9.72
CA ASP A 87 -12.36 11.40 10.56
C ASP A 87 -11.50 10.32 9.90
N VAL A 88 -10.55 10.77 9.07
CA VAL A 88 -9.78 9.89 8.20
C VAL A 88 -8.45 9.55 8.85
N GLU A 89 -8.25 8.27 9.15
CA GLU A 89 -6.92 7.75 9.47
C GLU A 89 -6.00 7.96 8.27
N THR A 90 -4.85 8.60 8.46
CA THR A 90 -3.88 8.90 7.41
C THR A 90 -2.48 8.43 7.78
N ALA A 91 -1.66 8.17 6.77
CA ALA A 91 -0.24 7.89 6.92
C ALA A 91 0.60 9.00 6.27
N ARG A 92 1.88 9.09 6.66
CA ARG A 92 2.87 9.94 5.98
C ARG A 92 3.67 9.10 4.98
N PRO A 93 4.26 9.71 3.93
CA PRO A 93 5.17 9.02 3.01
C PRO A 93 6.35 8.34 3.71
N THR A 94 6.74 8.84 4.88
CA THR A 94 7.83 8.35 5.73
C THR A 94 7.36 7.38 6.82
N THR A 95 6.08 7.05 6.90
CA THR A 95 5.57 6.03 7.81
C THR A 95 6.15 4.66 7.43
N ASP A 96 6.53 3.88 8.43
CA ASP A 96 6.98 2.49 8.24
C ASP A 96 5.80 1.60 7.84
N VAL A 97 5.99 0.77 6.82
CA VAL A 97 4.92 -0.09 6.28
C VAL A 97 4.43 -1.14 7.29
N ALA A 98 5.30 -1.68 8.15
CA ALA A 98 4.89 -2.62 9.19
C ALA A 98 4.00 -1.92 10.22
N THR A 99 4.34 -0.68 10.60
CA THR A 99 3.48 0.13 11.48
C THR A 99 2.11 0.41 10.85
N LEU A 100 2.08 0.71 9.55
CA LEU A 100 0.82 0.88 8.83
C LEU A 100 0.00 -0.42 8.78
N ALA A 101 0.63 -1.56 8.49
CA ALA A 101 -0.01 -2.86 8.43
C ALA A 101 -0.66 -3.22 9.79
N ASP A 102 0.07 -3.05 10.90
CA ASP A 102 -0.44 -3.27 12.26
C ASP A 102 -1.66 -2.40 12.54
N THR A 103 -1.61 -1.12 12.17
CA THR A 103 -2.75 -0.21 12.30
C THR A 103 -3.94 -0.70 11.48
N MET A 104 -3.76 -1.05 10.21
CA MET A 104 -4.83 -1.56 9.34
C MET A 104 -5.46 -2.86 9.85
N MET A 105 -4.68 -3.73 10.50
CA MET A 105 -5.16 -4.96 11.12
C MET A 105 -5.98 -4.66 12.38
N ARG A 106 -5.46 -3.81 13.26
CA ARG A 106 -6.10 -3.45 14.54
C ARG A 106 -7.40 -2.67 14.34
N THR A 107 -7.40 -1.68 13.43
CA THR A 107 -8.57 -0.83 13.14
C THR A 107 -9.52 -1.46 12.11
N ARG A 108 -9.10 -2.56 11.47
CA ARG A 108 -9.79 -3.24 10.37
C ARG A 108 -10.01 -2.35 9.14
N ILE A 109 -9.30 -1.24 9.02
CA ILE A 109 -9.33 -0.38 7.83
C ILE A 109 -8.67 -1.12 6.65
N LYS A 110 -9.26 -0.98 5.46
CA LYS A 110 -8.79 -1.64 4.23
C LYS A 110 -7.84 -0.79 3.41
N SER A 111 -7.95 0.53 3.53
CA SER A 111 -7.16 1.50 2.78
C SER A 111 -6.92 2.76 3.60
N VAL A 112 -5.73 3.34 3.50
CA VAL A 112 -5.28 4.50 4.26
C VAL A 112 -4.72 5.54 3.29
N PRO A 113 -5.31 6.74 3.20
CA PRO A 113 -4.75 7.84 2.42
C PRO A 113 -3.39 8.27 2.97
N VAL A 114 -2.48 8.61 2.06
CA VAL A 114 -1.14 9.09 2.40
C VAL A 114 -1.09 10.59 2.16
N VAL A 115 -0.79 11.36 3.21
CA VAL A 115 -0.75 12.82 3.17
C VAL A 115 0.68 13.29 3.44
N ALA A 116 1.21 14.10 2.52
CA ALA A 116 2.46 14.83 2.66
C ALA A 116 2.16 16.29 3.02
N ASP A 117 3.22 17.08 3.29
CA ASP A 117 3.07 18.51 3.60
C ASP A 117 2.42 19.30 2.45
N SER A 118 2.59 18.83 1.21
CA SER A 118 1.99 19.40 0.01
C SER A 118 0.55 18.95 -0.26
N GLY A 119 -0.01 18.06 0.56
CA GLY A 119 -1.37 17.52 0.40
C GLY A 119 -1.41 16.00 0.18
N LEU A 120 -2.51 15.53 -0.41
CA LEU A 120 -2.75 14.10 -0.63
C LEU A 120 -1.75 13.54 -1.66
N ALA A 121 -0.86 12.65 -1.22
CA ALA A 121 0.24 12.11 -2.01
C ALA A 121 -0.08 10.75 -2.65
N GLY A 122 -0.97 9.97 -2.04
CA GLY A 122 -1.27 8.61 -2.48
C GLY A 122 -2.30 7.92 -1.59
N ILE A 123 -2.46 6.62 -1.80
CA ILE A 123 -3.22 5.72 -0.94
C ILE A 123 -2.52 4.36 -0.84
N VAL A 124 -2.60 3.72 0.33
CA VAL A 124 -2.16 2.32 0.51
C VAL A 124 -3.37 1.49 0.88
N SER A 125 -3.61 0.42 0.14
CA SER A 125 -4.62 -0.60 0.43
C SER A 125 -3.98 -1.91 0.85
N ARG A 126 -4.76 -2.82 1.44
CA ARG A 126 -4.29 -4.19 1.72
C ARG A 126 -3.82 -4.90 0.46
N ARG A 127 -4.46 -4.63 -0.68
CA ARG A 127 -4.06 -5.18 -1.98
C ARG A 127 -2.65 -4.75 -2.34
N ASP A 128 -2.29 -3.50 -2.09
CA ASP A 128 -0.94 -2.98 -2.38
C ASP A 128 0.11 -3.68 -1.50
N LEU A 129 -0.17 -3.83 -0.21
CA LEU A 129 0.71 -4.55 0.72
C LEU A 129 0.90 -6.02 0.31
N ILE A 130 -0.18 -6.70 -0.10
CA ILE A 130 -0.11 -8.09 -0.60
C ILE A 130 0.66 -8.17 -1.92
N ALA A 131 0.45 -7.23 -2.84
CA ALA A 131 1.13 -7.21 -4.12
C ALA A 131 2.65 -7.06 -3.97
N ILE A 132 3.11 -6.33 -2.96
CA ILE A 132 4.54 -6.19 -2.63
C ILE A 132 5.13 -7.54 -2.22
N LEU A 133 4.43 -8.30 -1.37
CA LEU A 133 4.88 -9.61 -0.90
C LEU A 133 4.76 -10.71 -1.96
N ALA A 134 3.89 -10.52 -2.96
CA ALA A 134 3.70 -11.47 -4.06
C ALA A 134 4.76 -11.33 -5.18
N ARG A 135 5.74 -10.42 -5.03
CA ARG A 135 6.82 -10.26 -6.01
C ARG A 135 7.69 -11.51 -6.05
N GLY A 136 8.02 -11.97 -7.25
CA GLY A 136 8.91 -13.12 -7.43
C GLY A 136 10.37 -12.79 -7.07
N ASP A 137 11.06 -13.77 -6.49
CA ASP A 137 12.44 -13.65 -6.01
C ASP A 137 13.43 -13.12 -7.06
N ALA A 138 13.27 -13.53 -8.33
CA ALA A 138 14.13 -13.04 -9.41
C ALA A 138 14.03 -11.51 -9.58
N ARG A 139 12.82 -10.95 -9.49
CA ARG A 139 12.62 -9.50 -9.58
C ARG A 139 13.17 -8.77 -8.36
N ILE A 140 12.95 -9.34 -7.17
CA ILE A 140 13.49 -8.78 -5.93
C ILE A 140 15.02 -8.72 -6.01
N ARG A 141 15.66 -9.81 -6.46
CA ARG A 141 17.12 -9.87 -6.66
C ARG A 141 17.60 -8.75 -7.59
N ASP A 142 16.98 -8.62 -8.75
CA ASP A 142 17.39 -7.65 -9.77
C ASP A 142 17.22 -6.21 -9.26
N ASP A 143 16.12 -5.92 -8.54
CA ASP A 143 15.88 -4.61 -7.93
C ASP A 143 16.89 -4.31 -6.79
N VAL A 144 17.29 -5.33 -5.99
CA VAL A 144 18.34 -5.18 -4.96
C VAL A 144 19.70 -4.91 -5.56
N LEU A 145 20.09 -5.64 -6.62
CA LEU A 145 21.34 -5.39 -7.33
C LEU A 145 21.38 -3.97 -7.88
N ALA A 146 20.30 -3.54 -8.55
CA ALA A 146 20.19 -2.19 -9.08
C ALA A 146 20.32 -1.11 -7.98
N ALA A 147 19.66 -1.30 -6.84
CA ALA A 147 19.72 -0.37 -5.72
C ALA A 147 21.13 -0.27 -5.11
N ILE A 148 21.87 -1.38 -5.01
CA ILE A 148 23.24 -1.39 -4.48
C ILE A 148 24.20 -0.73 -5.48
N ASP A 149 24.10 -1.09 -6.77
CA ASP A 149 24.97 -0.59 -7.83
C ASP A 149 24.87 0.94 -8.01
N GLU A 150 23.68 1.51 -7.83
CA GLU A 150 23.45 2.97 -7.89
C GLU A 150 24.30 3.75 -6.86
N TYR A 151 24.52 3.18 -5.68
CA TYR A 151 25.19 3.84 -4.55
C TYR A 151 26.64 3.38 -4.32
N ALA A 152 27.06 2.27 -4.93
CA ALA A 152 28.40 1.70 -4.78
C ALA A 152 29.12 1.56 -6.14
N PRO A 153 29.41 2.68 -6.85
CA PRO A 153 30.03 2.65 -8.18
C PRO A 153 31.49 2.15 -8.20
N ASP A 154 32.10 1.86 -7.05
CA ASP A 154 33.50 1.41 -6.91
C ASP A 154 33.79 0.03 -7.56
N GLY A 155 32.84 -0.57 -8.30
CA GLY A 155 33.01 -1.86 -8.98
C GLY A 155 33.07 -3.06 -8.03
N ARG A 156 32.62 -2.90 -6.79
CA ARG A 156 32.54 -3.99 -5.81
C ARG A 156 31.42 -4.95 -6.19
N ARG A 157 31.79 -6.20 -6.46
CA ARG A 157 30.82 -7.23 -6.84
C ARG A 157 30.09 -7.75 -5.60
N TRP A 158 28.76 -7.56 -5.61
CA TRP A 158 27.83 -8.19 -4.69
C TRP A 158 27.16 -9.37 -5.37
N ASP A 159 27.08 -10.49 -4.67
CA ASP A 159 26.24 -11.62 -5.06
C ASP A 159 24.99 -11.60 -4.19
N VAL A 160 23.83 -11.58 -4.85
CA VAL A 160 22.51 -11.48 -4.21
C VAL A 160 21.73 -12.75 -4.52
N SER A 161 21.28 -13.43 -3.48
CA SER A 161 20.32 -14.53 -3.60
C SER A 161 19.04 -14.19 -2.84
N VAL A 162 17.91 -14.66 -3.36
CA VAL A 162 16.59 -14.39 -2.77
C VAL A 162 15.81 -15.68 -2.72
N SER A 163 15.20 -15.97 -1.57
CA SER A 163 14.31 -17.10 -1.35
C SER A 163 13.12 -16.63 -0.51
N ASP A 164 11.91 -16.71 -1.06
CA ASP A 164 10.67 -16.25 -0.42
C ASP A 164 10.79 -14.80 0.11
N GLY A 165 11.38 -13.93 -0.70
CA GLY A 165 11.67 -12.52 -0.36
C GLY A 165 12.76 -12.30 0.70
N ALA A 166 13.36 -13.35 1.25
CA ALA A 166 14.53 -13.23 2.12
C ALA A 166 15.80 -13.08 1.28
N VAL A 167 16.50 -11.97 1.45
CA VAL A 167 17.71 -11.63 0.70
C VAL A 167 18.94 -12.06 1.50
N GLU A 168 19.83 -12.78 0.84
CA GLU A 168 21.17 -13.07 1.32
C GLU A 168 22.20 -12.39 0.42
N LEU A 169 22.94 -11.46 1.01
CA LEU A 169 24.03 -10.72 0.38
C LEU A 169 25.36 -11.39 0.69
N SER A 170 26.23 -11.49 -0.29
CA SER A 170 27.62 -11.93 -0.13
C SER A 170 28.54 -11.17 -1.08
N GLY A 171 29.85 -11.25 -0.85
CA GLY A 171 30.81 -10.42 -1.59
C GLY A 171 30.98 -9.03 -0.96
N GLY A 172 31.20 -7.99 -1.77
CA GLY A 172 31.29 -6.59 -1.29
C GLY A 172 32.56 -6.22 -0.49
N GLY A 173 33.38 -7.20 -0.10
CA GLY A 173 34.61 -7.01 0.68
C GLY A 173 34.40 -7.09 2.21
N ALA A 174 35.49 -6.88 2.97
CA ALA A 174 35.48 -6.89 4.45
C ALA A 174 35.16 -5.52 5.08
N ASP A 175 34.73 -4.55 4.27
CA ASP A 175 34.49 -3.17 4.68
C ASP A 175 33.11 -3.02 5.35
N GLU A 176 33.12 -2.73 6.66
CA GLU A 176 31.92 -2.63 7.50
C GLU A 176 30.94 -1.51 7.04
N PRO A 177 31.40 -0.28 6.69
CA PRO A 177 30.58 0.72 6.02
C PRO A 177 29.83 0.23 4.77
N ALA A 178 30.53 -0.46 3.85
CA ALA A 178 29.92 -0.96 2.62
C ALA A 178 28.84 -2.01 2.89
N ARG A 179 29.09 -2.92 3.84
CA ARG A 179 28.09 -3.92 4.29
C ARG A 179 26.84 -3.25 4.85
N ARG A 180 27.01 -2.21 5.67
CA ARG A 180 25.89 -1.47 6.25
C ARG A 180 25.05 -0.75 5.20
N ILE A 181 25.70 -0.15 4.20
CA ILE A 181 25.00 0.54 3.10
C ILE A 181 24.20 -0.49 2.27
N ALA A 182 24.83 -1.60 1.89
CA ALA A 182 24.15 -2.66 1.13
C ALA A 182 22.95 -3.25 1.88
N ASP A 183 23.07 -3.49 3.19
CA ASP A 183 21.96 -3.92 4.05
C ASP A 183 20.80 -2.91 4.02
N ILE A 184 21.09 -1.62 4.21
CA ILE A 184 20.07 -0.57 4.20
C ILE A 184 19.36 -0.50 2.85
N LEU A 185 20.11 -0.49 1.74
CA LEU A 185 19.56 -0.42 0.39
C LEU A 185 18.72 -1.64 0.05
N ALA A 186 19.18 -2.85 0.38
CA ALA A 186 18.39 -4.06 0.17
C ALA A 186 17.04 -3.99 0.92
N ARG A 187 17.00 -3.40 2.14
CA ARG A 187 15.77 -3.25 2.94
C ARG A 187 14.78 -2.20 2.40
N THR A 188 15.17 -1.35 1.47
CA THR A 188 14.25 -0.40 0.82
C THR A 188 13.51 -1.03 -0.36
N VAL A 189 14.01 -2.15 -0.90
CA VAL A 189 13.42 -2.79 -2.08
C VAL A 189 12.08 -3.44 -1.75
N PRO A 190 10.99 -3.10 -2.48
CA PRO A 190 9.70 -3.74 -2.28
C PRO A 190 9.75 -5.27 -2.50
N GLY A 191 9.24 -6.02 -1.53
CA GLY A 191 9.22 -7.48 -1.52
C GLY A 191 10.28 -8.11 -0.62
N VAL A 192 11.29 -7.34 -0.18
CA VAL A 192 12.30 -7.81 0.77
C VAL A 192 11.68 -7.93 2.16
N THR A 193 11.70 -9.15 2.71
CA THR A 193 11.15 -9.48 4.04
C THR A 193 12.24 -9.52 5.12
N ARG A 194 13.46 -9.89 4.73
CA ARG A 194 14.64 -9.98 5.59
C ARG A 194 15.89 -9.81 4.74
N VAL A 195 16.93 -9.27 5.35
CA VAL A 195 18.28 -9.21 4.76
C VAL A 195 19.27 -9.83 5.74
N SER A 196 20.15 -10.68 5.24
CA SER A 196 21.32 -11.22 5.94
C SER A 196 22.56 -11.09 5.06
N ILE A 197 23.72 -10.91 5.68
CA ILE A 197 25.01 -10.86 4.98
C ILE A 197 25.83 -12.08 5.38
N ARG A 198 26.27 -12.87 4.40
CA ARG A 198 27.25 -13.94 4.63
C ARG A 198 28.67 -13.39 4.60
N GLU A 199 29.45 -13.73 5.61
CA GLU A 199 30.89 -13.52 5.57
C GLU A 199 31.53 -14.56 4.66
N THR A 200 32.27 -14.11 3.66
CA THR A 200 33.20 -14.99 2.94
C THR A 200 34.33 -15.31 3.91
N THR A 201 34.22 -16.40 4.68
CA THR A 201 35.36 -16.93 5.40
C THR A 201 36.38 -17.34 4.35
N THR A 202 37.48 -16.60 4.21
CA THR A 202 38.66 -17.09 3.52
C THR A 202 39.12 -18.32 4.30
N GLN A 203 38.70 -19.50 3.86
CA GLN A 203 39.23 -20.76 4.35
C GLN A 203 40.71 -20.79 3.93
N GLY A 204 41.58 -20.30 4.81
CA GLY A 204 43.02 -20.45 4.67
C GLY A 204 43.33 -21.94 4.65
N HIS A 205 43.71 -22.43 3.46
CA HIS A 205 44.27 -23.74 3.27
C HIS A 205 45.54 -23.92 4.13
N ALA A 206 45.66 -25.17 4.59
CA ALA A 206 46.73 -25.83 5.34
C ALA A 206 48.15 -25.28 5.18
#